data_AF-A0AAP2UH06-F1
#
_entry.id   AF-A0AAP2UH06-F1
#
_cell.length_a   1.000
_cell.length_b   1.000
_cell.length_c   1.000
_cell.angle_alpha   90.00
_cell.angle_beta   90.00
_cell.angle_gamma   90.00
#
_symmetry.space_group_name_H-M   'P 1'
#
loop_
_entity.id
_entity.type
_entity.pdbx_description
1 polymer ?
#
loop_
_entity_poly.entity_id
_entity_poly.type
_entity_poly.pdbx_seq_one_letter_code
_entity_poly.pdbx_strand_id
1 'polypeptide(L)' 'MMKNQNDIGEDFKVIEDIIGKIDSYEVNQENSYLIRLQNKKEKIVRFNNYNQFTLFSLDVD' A
#
# COMPACT_ATOMS: atom_id res chain seq x y z
N MET A 1 13.03 -9.18 -10.69
CA MET A 1 13.85 -8.61 -9.60
C MET A 1 12.89 -7.99 -8.60
N MET A 2 13.17 -8.11 -7.30
CA MET A 2 12.39 -7.40 -6.26
C MET A 2 12.71 -5.90 -6.35
N LYS A 3 11.71 -5.05 -6.10
CA LYS A 3 11.86 -3.59 -6.05
C LYS A 3 12.82 -3.19 -4.94
N ASN A 4 13.52 -2.07 -5.15
CA ASN A 4 14.25 -1.44 -4.06
C ASN A 4 13.25 -0.79 -3.08
N GLN A 5 13.63 -0.65 -1.81
CA GLN A 5 12.75 -0.01 -0.81
C GLN A 5 12.33 1.43 -1.20
N ASN A 6 13.15 2.13 -1.99
CA ASN A 6 12.79 3.45 -2.52
C ASN A 6 11.63 3.41 -3.53
N ASP A 7 11.47 2.32 -4.28
CA ASP A 7 10.37 2.16 -5.26
C ASP A 7 9.02 1.91 -4.57
N ILE A 8 9.04 1.23 -3.41
CA ILE A 8 7.84 1.00 -2.61
C ILE A 8 7.24 2.32 -2.11
N GLY A 9 8.08 3.34 -1.86
CA GLY A 9 7.61 4.68 -1.48
C GLY A 9 6.78 5.36 -2.58
N GLU A 10 7.09 5.11 -3.86
CA GLU A 10 6.28 5.63 -4.98
C GLU A 10 4.96 4.88 -5.11
N ASP A 11 4.96 3.57 -4.89
CA ASP A 11 3.74 2.76 -4.87
C ASP A 11 2.78 3.28 -3.79
N PHE A 12 3.28 3.63 -2.60
CA PHE A 12 2.46 4.22 -1.55
C PHE A 12 1.88 5.59 -1.91
N LYS A 13 2.56 6.42 -2.70
CA LYS A 13 1.96 7.68 -3.19
C LYS A 13 0.75 7.44 -4.08
N VAL A 14 0.83 6.44 -4.97
CA VAL A 14 -0.31 6.03 -5.79
C VAL A 14 -1.46 5.54 -4.91
N ILE A 15 -1.15 4.79 -3.86
CA ILE A 15 -2.14 4.31 -2.89
C ILE A 15 -2.79 5.50 -2.16
N GLU A 16 -2.00 6.48 -1.69
CA GLU A 16 -2.52 7.68 -1.02
C GLU A 16 -3.55 8.43 -1.86
N ASP A 17 -3.33 8.53 -3.17
CA ASP A 17 -4.26 9.20 -4.09
C ASP A 17 -5.59 8.43 -4.25
N ILE A 18 -5.62 7.12 -3.99
CA ILE A 18 -6.81 6.28 -4.10
C ILE A 18 -7.59 6.23 -2.77
N ILE A 19 -6.90 6.07 -1.64
CA ILE A 19 -7.54 5.77 -0.34
C ILE A 19 -7.43 6.89 0.69
N GLY A 20 -6.69 7.94 0.38
CA GLY A 20 -6.40 9.04 1.29
C GLY A 20 -5.03 8.94 1.96
N LYS A 21 -4.68 9.98 2.73
CA LYS A 21 -3.36 10.13 3.34
C LYS A 21 -3.04 9.05 4.35
N ILE A 22 -1.88 8.42 4.16
CA ILE A 22 -1.36 7.34 4.98
C ILE A 22 -0.59 7.95 6.15
N ASP A 23 -0.89 7.46 7.35
CA ASP A 23 -0.14 7.78 8.56
C ASP A 23 0.96 6.74 8.79
N SER A 24 0.59 5.46 8.70
CA SER A 24 1.52 4.34 8.84
C SER A 24 1.03 3.10 8.10
N TYR A 25 1.94 2.16 7.86
CA TYR A 25 1.60 0.85 7.32
C TYR A 25 2.38 -0.25 8.04
N GLU A 26 1.79 -1.43 8.10
CA GLU A 26 2.46 -2.65 8.54
C GLU A 26 2.27 -3.77 7.52
N VAL A 27 3.28 -4.62 7.39
CA VAL A 27 3.20 -5.81 6.56
C VAL A 27 2.39 -6.85 7.34
N ASN A 28 1.22 -7.20 6.82
CA ASN A 28 0.38 -8.25 7.41
C ASN A 28 0.81 -9.64 6.87
N GLN A 29 0.94 -9.75 5.54
CA GLN A 29 1.37 -10.96 4.82
C GLN A 29 2.15 -10.56 3.56
N GLU A 30 2.71 -11.53 2.82
CA GLU A 30 3.39 -11.24 1.55
C GLU A 30 2.46 -10.43 0.62
N ASN A 31 2.96 -9.29 0.13
CA ASN A 31 2.22 -8.35 -0.73
C ASN A 31 0.92 -7.81 -0.11
N SER A 32 0.73 -7.91 1.22
CA SER A 32 -0.47 -7.44 1.92
C SER A 32 -0.10 -6.51 3.07
N TYR A 33 -0.66 -5.31 3.04
CA TYR A 33 -0.35 -4.22 3.95
C TYR A 33 -1.62 -3.80 4.69
N LEU A 34 -1.53 -3.68 6.01
CA LEU A 34 -2.53 -2.95 6.78
C LEU A 34 -2.10 -1.48 6.78
N ILE A 35 -2.94 -0.64 6.20
CA ILE A 35 -2.72 0.79 6.06
C ILE A 35 -3.56 1.52 7.09
N ARG A 36 -2.92 2.35 7.91
CA ARG A 36 -3.56 3.27 8.84
C ARG A 36 -3.56 4.66 8.22
N LEU A 37 -4.74 5.20 8.01
CA LEU A 37 -4.94 6.53 7.43
C LEU A 37 -4.94 7.60 8.53
N GLN A 38 -4.62 8.85 8.17
CA GLN A 38 -4.64 9.97 9.11
C GLN A 38 -6.03 10.22 9.74
N ASN A 39 -7.11 9.81 9.07
CA ASN A 39 -8.47 9.87 9.59
C ASN A 39 -8.82 8.70 10.55
N LYS A 40 -7.82 7.92 10.98
CA LYS A 40 -7.94 6.76 11.87
C LYS A 40 -8.72 5.57 11.29
N LYS A 41 -9.03 5.58 9.99
CA LYS A 41 -9.52 4.39 9.30
C LYS A 41 -8.37 3.45 8.96
N GLU A 42 -8.66 2.17 8.97
CA GLU A 42 -7.72 1.14 8.56
C GLU A 42 -8.22 0.48 7.27
N LYS A 43 -7.30 0.16 6.37
CA LYS A 43 -7.59 -0.53 5.10
C LYS A 43 -6.57 -1.61 4.85
N ILE A 44 -7.03 -2.73 4.28
CA ILE A 44 -6.13 -3.77 3.78
C ILE A 44 -5.89 -3.51 2.30
N VAL A 45 -4.62 -3.39 1.93
CA VAL A 45 -4.22 -3.20 0.54
C VAL A 45 -3.25 -4.27 0.14
N ARG A 46 -3.47 -4.87 -1.04
CA ARG A 46 -2.57 -5.88 -1.59
C ARG A 46 -1.99 -5.39 -2.89
N PHE A 47 -0.67 -5.29 -2.96
CA PHE A 47 0.04 -4.89 -4.17
C PHE A 47 1.41 -5.56 -4.24
N ASN A 48 1.94 -5.72 -5.46
CA ASN A 48 3.18 -6.45 -5.68
C ASN A 48 4.43 -5.68 -5.20
N ASN A 49 5.51 -6.42 -4.92
CA ASN A 49 6.85 -5.88 -4.62
C ASN A 49 7.86 -6.02 -5.79
N TYR A 50 7.38 -6.06 -7.03
CA TYR A 50 8.15 -6.18 -8.27
C TYR A 50 8.16 -4.85 -9.03
N ASN A 51 9.09 -4.69 -9.99
CA ASN A 51 9.38 -3.42 -10.68
C ASN A 51 8.18 -2.64 -11.26
N GLN A 52 7.05 -3.29 -11.51
CA GLN A 52 5.82 -2.63 -11.97
C GLN A 52 4.79 -2.62 -10.86
N PHE A 53 4.23 -1.44 -10.54
CA PHE A 53 3.11 -1.36 -9.62
C PHE A 53 1.93 -2.21 -10.12
N THR A 54 1.39 -3.04 -9.23
CA THR A 54 0.19 -3.84 -9.52
C THR A 54 -0.62 -3.95 -8.25
N LEU A 55 -1.80 -3.34 -8.25
CA LEU A 55 -2.77 -3.45 -7.17
C LEU A 55 -3.58 -4.75 -7.37
N PHE A 56 -3.48 -5.66 -6.41
CA PHE A 56 -4.22 -6.93 -6.43
C PHE A 56 -5.62 -6.78 -5.86
N SER A 57 -5.75 -6.07 -4.74
CA SER A 57 -7.04 -5.82 -4.10
C SER A 57 -6.96 -4.62 -3.19
N LEU A 58 -8.09 -3.92 -3.08
CA LEU A 58 -8.28 -2.84 -2.15
C LEU A 58 -9.60 -3.05 -1.41
N ASP A 59 -9.55 -2.99 -0.09
CA ASP A 59 -10.75 -2.97 0.74
C ASP A 59 -11.41 -1.57 0.64
N VAL A 60 -12.45 -1.47 -0.17
CA VAL A 60 -13.30 -0.29 -0.36
C VAL A 60 -14.69 -0.59 0.15
N ASP A 61 -15.02 -0.01 1.30
CA ASP A 61 -16.42 0.16 1.77
C ASP A 61 -17.28 0.88 0.74
#